data_AF-A0A1V9FNJ4-F1
#
_entry.id   AF-A0A1V9FNJ4-F1
#
_cell.length_a   1.000
_cell.length_b   1.000
_cell.length_c   1.000
_cell.angle_alpha   90.00
_cell.angle_beta   90.00
_cell.angle_gamma   90.00
#
_symmetry.space_group_name_H-M   'P 1'
#
loop_
_entity.id
_entity.type
_entity.pdbx_description
1 polymer ?
#
loop_
_entity_poly.entity_id
_entity_poly.type
_entity_poly.pdbx_seq_one_letter_code
_entity_poly.pdbx_strand_id
1 'polypeptide(L)'
;MKPTKNAITRHLNDNLGHYINPFNVETTLSENGVFNMDATWPEPLPDPDYVLEISIPDTTVEYFGKLSGIKTVEQLLFVSPHMLIELYQMGLAYVMCMVQKKLFFYELYFRKKPNGKFYSYDIKTNKTRLVKRPLQTAEDFYEYTREYISKL
;
A
#
# COMPACT_ATOMS: atom_id res chain seq x y z
N MET A 1 1.96 -22.45 -20.97
CA MET A 1 2.69 -21.69 -19.92
C MET A 1 3.69 -22.61 -19.23
N LYS A 2 4.91 -22.15 -18.95
CA LYS A 2 5.85 -22.93 -18.11
C LYS A 2 5.33 -22.93 -16.66
N PRO A 3 5.37 -24.07 -15.94
CA PRO A 3 4.99 -24.08 -14.53
C PRO A 3 5.90 -23.14 -13.74
N THR A 4 5.29 -22.19 -13.04
CA THR A 4 5.99 -21.25 -12.15
C THR A 4 6.49 -22.01 -10.92
N LYS A 5 7.80 -21.94 -10.64
CA LYS A 5 8.43 -22.64 -9.50
C LYS A 5 8.03 -22.04 -8.15
N ASN A 6 7.53 -20.81 -8.13
CA ASN A 6 7.20 -20.08 -6.91
C ASN A 6 5.85 -20.54 -6.33
N ALA A 7 5.83 -20.93 -5.06
CA ALA A 7 4.63 -21.42 -4.38
C ALA A 7 3.54 -20.35 -4.23
N ILE A 8 3.92 -19.09 -3.96
CA ILE A 8 2.99 -17.96 -3.85
C ILE A 8 2.35 -17.69 -5.22
N THR A 9 3.15 -17.66 -6.30
CA THR A 9 2.61 -17.48 -7.66
C THR A 9 1.61 -18.58 -8.04
N ARG A 10 1.91 -19.84 -7.72
CA ARG A 10 0.97 -20.95 -7.95
C ARG A 10 -0.31 -20.78 -7.15
N HIS A 11 -0.19 -20.51 -5.85
CA HIS A 11 -1.33 -20.27 -4.98
C HIS A 11 -2.23 -19.13 -5.49
N LEU A 12 -1.65 -18.00 -5.92
CA LEU A 12 -2.42 -16.88 -6.47
C LEU A 12 -3.10 -17.26 -7.79
N ASN A 13 -2.40 -17.95 -8.70
CA ASN A 13 -2.99 -18.41 -9.96
C ASN A 13 -4.16 -19.39 -9.73
N ASP A 14 -4.06 -20.27 -8.74
CA ASP A 14 -5.13 -21.20 -8.35
C ASP A 14 -6.36 -20.46 -7.77
N ASN A 15 -6.18 -19.20 -7.35
CA ASN A 15 -7.23 -18.29 -6.87
C ASN A 15 -7.50 -17.13 -7.85
N LEU A 16 -7.39 -17.38 -9.16
CA LEU A 16 -7.67 -16.39 -10.22
C LEU A 16 -6.83 -15.10 -10.11
N GLY A 17 -5.63 -15.20 -9.54
CA GLY A 17 -4.72 -14.08 -9.34
C GLY A 17 -5.12 -13.18 -8.16
N HIS A 18 -6.01 -13.59 -7.27
CA HIS A 18 -6.49 -12.75 -6.17
C HIS A 18 -6.68 -13.54 -4.88
N TYR A 19 -6.22 -12.98 -3.76
CA TYR A 19 -6.35 -13.59 -2.44
C TYR A 19 -6.50 -12.52 -1.36
N ILE A 20 -7.46 -12.69 -0.45
CA ILE A 20 -7.61 -11.86 0.75
C ILE A 20 -7.38 -12.75 1.97
N ASN A 21 -6.48 -12.34 2.86
CA ASN A 21 -6.14 -13.11 4.04
C ASN A 21 -7.03 -12.77 5.26
N PRO A 22 -6.91 -13.50 6.38
CA PRO A 22 -7.73 -13.24 7.59
C PRO A 22 -7.55 -11.86 8.24
N PHE A 23 -6.54 -11.09 7.84
CA PHE A 23 -6.26 -9.72 8.31
C PHE A 23 -6.71 -8.65 7.30
N ASN A 24 -7.56 -9.01 6.34
CA ASN A 24 -8.04 -8.15 5.26
C ASN A 24 -6.92 -7.55 4.39
N VAL A 25 -5.78 -8.24 4.28
CA VAL A 25 -4.74 -7.89 3.31
C VAL A 25 -5.08 -8.56 1.99
N GLU A 26 -5.31 -7.74 0.97
CA GLU A 26 -5.51 -8.16 -0.40
C GLU A 26 -4.16 -8.38 -1.08
N THR A 27 -4.05 -9.44 -1.86
CA THR A 27 -2.90 -9.75 -2.71
C THR A 27 -3.40 -10.04 -4.10
N THR A 28 -2.88 -9.32 -5.08
CA THR A 28 -3.20 -9.54 -6.50
C THR A 28 -1.96 -9.94 -7.29
N LEU A 29 -2.16 -10.83 -8.25
CA LEU A 29 -1.20 -11.22 -9.26
C LEU A 29 -1.90 -11.21 -10.61
N SER A 30 -1.51 -10.26 -11.45
CA SER A 30 -2.05 -10.15 -12.81
C SER A 30 -1.37 -11.14 -13.77
N GLU A 31 -1.99 -11.32 -14.95
CA GLU A 31 -1.50 -12.24 -15.99
C GLU A 31 -0.10 -11.89 -16.51
N ASN A 32 0.30 -10.61 -16.43
CA ASN A 32 1.62 -10.15 -16.85
C ASN A 32 2.70 -10.34 -15.74
N GLY A 33 2.32 -10.90 -14.58
CA GLY A 33 3.21 -11.16 -13.46
C GLY A 33 3.39 -10.00 -12.48
N VAL A 34 2.61 -8.91 -12.63
CA VAL A 34 2.59 -7.83 -11.64
C VAL A 34 1.86 -8.28 -10.38
N PHE A 35 2.56 -8.16 -9.26
CA PHE A 35 2.13 -8.47 -7.90
C PHE A 35 1.88 -7.18 -7.13
N ASN A 36 0.72 -7.07 -6.49
CA ASN A 36 0.39 -6.02 -5.53
C ASN A 36 -0.08 -6.62 -4.22
N MET A 37 0.05 -5.83 -3.15
CA MET A 37 -0.46 -6.15 -1.84
C MET A 37 -0.95 -4.90 -1.16
N ASP A 38 -2.20 -4.93 -0.73
CA ASP A 38 -2.95 -3.75 -0.30
C ASP A 38 -3.69 -4.06 0.99
N ALA A 39 -3.75 -3.08 1.90
CA ALA A 39 -4.59 -3.19 3.09
C ALA A 39 -5.03 -1.82 3.59
N THR A 40 -6.25 -1.75 4.11
CA THR A 40 -6.73 -0.58 4.85
C THR A 40 -6.00 -0.46 6.19
N TRP A 41 -5.63 0.76 6.58
CA TRP A 41 -5.00 1.03 7.87
C TRP A 41 -5.32 2.43 8.39
N PRO A 42 -5.64 2.64 9.67
CA PRO A 42 -5.80 1.63 10.70
C PRO A 42 -7.21 1.04 10.66
N GLU A 43 -7.37 -0.16 11.20
CA GLU A 43 -8.69 -0.74 11.50
C GLU A 43 -8.96 -0.69 13.01
N PRO A 44 -10.16 -0.24 13.46
CA PRO A 44 -11.23 0.36 12.65
C PRO A 44 -10.85 1.78 12.15
N LEU A 45 -11.53 2.23 11.09
CA LEU A 45 -11.31 3.55 10.50
C LEU A 45 -11.62 4.66 11.52
N PRO A 46 -10.68 5.58 11.81
CA PRO A 46 -10.91 6.65 12.79
C PRO A 46 -11.83 7.75 12.28
N ASP A 47 -11.85 7.99 10.96
CA ASP A 47 -12.56 9.09 10.30
C ASP A 47 -13.36 8.53 9.11
N PRO A 48 -14.69 8.72 9.04
CA PRO A 48 -15.51 8.19 7.95
C PRO A 48 -15.27 8.89 6.60
N ASP A 49 -14.66 10.09 6.59
CA ASP A 49 -14.40 10.85 5.37
C ASP A 49 -13.02 10.54 4.77
N TYR A 50 -12.15 9.84 5.51
CA TYR A 50 -10.80 9.55 5.10
C TYR A 50 -10.46 8.06 5.24
N VAL A 51 -9.98 7.47 4.15
CA VAL A 51 -9.49 6.10 4.12
C VAL A 51 -8.00 6.13 3.83
N LEU A 52 -7.24 5.31 4.55
CA LEU A 52 -5.83 5.11 4.30
C LEU A 52 -5.63 3.67 3.85
N GLU A 53 -4.93 3.50 2.74
CA GLU A 53 -4.50 2.21 2.22
C GLU A 53 -2.98 2.17 2.15
N ILE A 54 -2.40 1.05 2.55
CA ILE A 54 -0.97 0.78 2.41
C ILE A 54 -0.81 -0.19 1.28
N SER A 55 0.08 0.12 0.35
CA SER A 55 0.26 -0.67 -0.85
C SER A 55 1.73 -0.94 -1.13
N ILE A 56 2.01 -2.17 -1.56
CA ILE A 56 3.25 -2.55 -2.22
C ILE A 56 2.94 -2.65 -3.72
N PRO A 57 3.26 -1.62 -4.51
CA PRO A 57 2.89 -1.62 -5.91
C PRO A 57 3.88 -2.34 -6.81
N ASP A 58 3.34 -2.83 -7.91
CA ASP A 58 4.00 -2.98 -9.20
C ASP A 58 5.33 -3.74 -9.13
N THR A 59 5.28 -4.91 -8.49
CA THR A 59 6.46 -5.74 -8.31
C THR A 59 6.27 -7.17 -8.80
N THR A 60 7.29 -8.01 -8.68
CA THR A 60 7.17 -9.46 -8.89
C THR A 60 7.17 -10.17 -7.56
N VAL A 61 6.60 -11.38 -7.50
CA VAL A 61 6.64 -12.21 -6.30
C VAL A 61 8.08 -12.47 -5.83
N GLU A 62 9.05 -12.62 -6.74
CA GLU A 62 10.46 -12.77 -6.36
C GLU A 62 11.04 -11.50 -5.71
N TYR A 63 10.74 -10.32 -6.26
CA TYR A 63 11.26 -9.07 -5.72
C TYR A 63 10.60 -8.73 -4.39
N PHE A 64 9.28 -8.92 -4.28
CA PHE A 64 8.57 -8.85 -3.01
C PHE A 64 9.22 -9.76 -1.97
N GLY A 65 9.39 -11.05 -2.27
CA GLY A 65 9.95 -12.00 -1.31
C GLY A 65 11.41 -11.71 -0.94
N LYS A 66 12.18 -11.08 -1.83
CA LYS A 66 13.53 -10.58 -1.51
C LYS A 66 13.50 -9.42 -0.51
N LEU A 67 12.54 -8.52 -0.65
CA LEU A 67 12.41 -7.32 0.17
C LEU A 67 11.76 -7.58 1.52
N SER A 68 10.66 -8.34 1.54
CA SER A 68 9.88 -8.61 2.75
C SER A 68 10.37 -9.84 3.52
N GLY A 69 11.14 -10.72 2.88
CA GLY A 69 11.52 -12.02 3.44
C GLY A 69 10.40 -13.08 3.37
N ILE A 70 9.22 -12.73 2.84
CA ILE A 70 8.07 -13.63 2.67
C ILE A 70 8.29 -14.50 1.44
N LYS A 71 8.40 -15.81 1.64
CA LYS A 71 8.77 -16.79 0.60
C LYS A 71 7.80 -17.96 0.49
N THR A 72 6.91 -18.14 1.47
CA THR A 72 5.94 -19.24 1.49
C THR A 72 4.51 -18.73 1.50
N VAL A 73 3.57 -19.61 1.12
CA VAL A 73 2.14 -19.30 1.17
C VAL A 73 1.70 -19.09 2.61
N GLU A 74 2.18 -19.89 3.54
CA GLU A 74 1.87 -19.77 4.97
C GLU A 74 2.25 -18.39 5.51
N GLN A 75 3.41 -17.86 5.13
CA GLN A 75 3.81 -16.50 5.52
C GLN A 75 2.90 -15.43 4.92
N LEU A 76 2.39 -15.63 3.69
CA LEU A 76 1.40 -14.75 3.06
C LEU A 76 0.09 -14.69 3.87
N LEU A 77 -0.34 -15.82 4.46
CA LEU A 77 -1.56 -15.91 5.28
C LEU A 77 -1.50 -15.02 6.53
N PHE A 78 -0.29 -14.73 7.02
CA PHE A 78 -0.07 -13.97 8.26
C PHE A 78 0.40 -12.53 8.03
N VAL A 79 0.43 -12.06 6.77
CA VAL A 79 0.69 -10.65 6.52
C VAL A 79 -0.42 -9.81 7.13
N SER A 80 -0.07 -8.78 7.88
CA SER A 80 -1.03 -7.85 8.49
C SER A 80 -0.80 -6.42 7.99
N PRO A 81 -1.79 -5.52 8.13
CA PRO A 81 -1.60 -4.10 7.81
C PRO A 81 -0.39 -3.48 8.57
N HIS A 82 -0.12 -3.94 9.79
CA HIS A 82 1.04 -3.49 10.58
C HIS A 82 2.37 -3.84 9.90
N MET A 83 2.50 -5.04 9.33
CA MET A 83 3.70 -5.41 8.56
C MET A 83 3.86 -4.52 7.32
N LEU A 84 2.77 -4.14 6.66
CA LEU A 84 2.84 -3.22 5.52
C LEU A 84 3.28 -1.81 5.95
N ILE A 85 2.87 -1.33 7.14
CA ILE A 85 3.40 -0.08 7.72
C ILE A 85 4.91 -0.18 7.97
N GLU A 86 5.41 -1.30 8.48
CA GLU A 86 6.86 -1.49 8.66
C GLU A 86 7.59 -1.41 7.32
N LEU A 87 7.04 -2.02 6.26
CA LEU A 87 7.58 -1.92 4.90
C LEU A 87 7.52 -0.49 4.35
N TYR A 88 6.48 0.28 4.67
CA TYR A 88 6.42 1.71 4.38
C TYR A 88 7.54 2.48 5.09
N GLN A 89 7.81 2.18 6.36
CA GLN A 89 8.90 2.81 7.11
C GLN A 89 10.29 2.45 6.56
N MET A 90 10.40 1.35 5.81
CA MET A 90 11.58 0.95 5.05
C MET A 90 11.63 1.55 3.63
N GLY A 91 10.58 2.24 3.18
CA GLY A 91 10.48 2.84 1.84
C GLY A 91 10.08 1.86 0.72
N LEU A 92 9.56 0.69 1.11
CA LEU A 92 9.19 -0.41 0.22
C LEU A 92 7.70 -0.40 -0.15
N ALA A 93 6.88 0.27 0.66
CA ALA A 93 5.46 0.51 0.40
C ALA A 93 5.17 2.01 0.27
N TYR A 94 3.98 2.36 -0.21
CA TYR A 94 3.39 3.68 -0.06
C TYR A 94 2.14 3.63 0.79
N VAL A 95 1.74 4.78 1.30
CA VAL A 95 0.45 5.00 1.94
C VAL A 95 -0.36 5.92 1.04
N MET A 96 -1.58 5.55 0.69
CA MET A 96 -2.52 6.38 -0.05
C MET A 96 -3.60 6.87 0.92
N CYS A 97 -3.77 8.19 0.99
CA CYS A 97 -4.85 8.82 1.74
C CYS A 97 -5.94 9.26 0.77
N MET A 98 -7.10 8.61 0.84
CA MET A 98 -8.27 8.92 0.04
C MET A 98 -9.26 9.72 0.88
N VAL A 99 -9.77 10.80 0.32
CA VAL A 99 -10.91 11.57 0.85
C VAL A 99 -12.14 11.13 0.10
N GLN A 100 -13.11 10.55 0.82
CA GLN A 100 -14.35 10.03 0.24
C GLN A 100 -15.56 10.78 0.81
N LYS A 101 -15.77 12.01 0.33
CA LYS A 101 -17.00 12.78 0.62
C LYS A 101 -17.99 12.62 -0.52
N LYS A 102 -19.30 12.67 -0.22
CA LYS A 102 -20.41 12.41 -1.17
C LYS A 102 -20.25 12.99 -2.58
N LEU A 103 -19.58 14.13 -2.74
CA LEU A 103 -19.37 14.80 -4.03
C LEU A 103 -17.89 15.15 -4.29
N PHE A 104 -16.96 14.64 -3.48
CA PHE A 104 -15.55 14.97 -3.57
C PHE A 104 -14.72 13.72 -3.28
N PHE A 105 -14.06 13.23 -4.33
CA PHE A 105 -13.04 12.20 -4.26
C PHE A 105 -11.68 12.83 -4.53
N TYR A 106 -10.71 12.59 -3.66
CA TYR A 106 -9.33 13.02 -3.83
C TYR A 106 -8.37 12.04 -3.17
N GLU A 107 -7.21 11.82 -3.77
CA GLU A 107 -6.21 10.89 -3.26
C GLU A 107 -4.83 11.55 -3.23
N LEU A 108 -4.08 11.26 -2.17
CA LEU A 108 -2.71 11.71 -2.01
C LEU A 108 -1.84 10.53 -1.58
N TYR A 109 -0.78 10.29 -2.35
CA TYR A 109 0.15 9.19 -2.10
C TYR A 109 1.33 9.67 -1.29
N PHE A 110 1.79 8.85 -0.34
CA PHE A 110 2.90 9.14 0.55
C PHE A 110 3.94 8.03 0.44
N ARG A 111 5.20 8.42 0.24
CA ARG A 111 6.30 7.45 0.17
C ARG A 111 7.53 7.97 0.87
N LYS A 112 8.16 7.09 1.66
CA LYS A 112 9.51 7.31 2.17
C LYS A 112 10.53 6.91 1.11
N LYS A 113 11.42 7.81 0.72
CA LYS A 113 12.50 7.51 -0.23
C LYS A 113 13.73 6.96 0.51
N PRO A 114 14.66 6.29 -0.20
CA PRO A 114 15.89 5.75 0.40
C PRO A 114 16.76 6.78 1.14
N ASN A 115 16.61 8.07 0.84
CA ASN A 115 17.27 9.17 1.56
C ASN A 115 16.60 9.52 2.91
N GLY A 116 15.66 8.70 3.37
CA GLY A 116 14.90 8.88 4.61
C GLY A 116 13.82 9.97 4.56
N LYS A 117 13.68 10.70 3.44
CA LYS A 117 12.71 11.79 3.31
C LYS A 117 11.36 11.27 2.83
N PHE A 118 10.30 11.89 3.34
CA PHE A 118 8.92 11.60 2.97
C PHE A 118 8.46 12.55 1.86
N TYR A 119 7.77 11.99 0.87
CA TYR A 119 7.20 12.76 -0.23
C TYR A 119 5.73 12.45 -0.37
N SER A 120 4.93 13.48 -0.65
CA SER A 120 3.57 13.35 -1.12
C SER A 120 3.53 13.46 -2.64
N TYR A 121 2.67 12.71 -3.29
CA TYR A 121 2.41 12.76 -4.73
C TYR A 121 0.91 12.90 -4.97
N ASP A 122 0.56 13.94 -5.71
CA ASP A 122 -0.78 14.24 -6.16
C ASP A 122 -0.89 13.86 -7.63
N ILE A 123 -1.66 12.82 -7.92
CA ILE A 123 -1.86 12.31 -9.28
C ILE A 123 -2.65 13.27 -10.15
N LYS A 124 -3.62 14.01 -9.58
CA LYS A 124 -4.47 14.96 -10.33
C LYS A 124 -3.67 16.15 -10.84
N THR A 125 -2.72 16.66 -10.05
CA THR A 125 -1.86 17.79 -10.45
C THR A 125 -0.48 17.35 -10.94
N ASN A 126 -0.17 16.06 -10.90
CA ASN A 126 1.15 15.48 -11.18
C ASN A 126 2.29 16.18 -10.40
N LYS A 127 2.05 16.53 -9.13
CA LYS A 127 3.00 17.24 -8.28
C LYS A 127 3.52 16.33 -7.18
N THR A 128 4.85 16.31 -7.03
CA THR A 128 5.52 15.71 -5.87
C THR A 128 5.96 16.82 -4.91
N ARG A 129 5.66 16.69 -3.61
CA ARG A 129 6.12 17.64 -2.58
C ARG A 129 6.87 16.93 -1.47
N LEU A 130 7.89 17.60 -0.93
CA LEU A 130 8.57 17.14 0.28
C LEU A 130 7.64 17.34 1.48
N VAL A 131 7.39 16.27 2.23
CA VAL A 131 6.69 16.33 3.52
C VAL A 131 7.72 16.69 4.58
N LYS A 132 7.59 17.89 5.17
CA LYS A 132 8.56 18.43 6.14
C LYS A 132 8.29 18.01 7.59
N ARG A 133 7.14 17.42 7.87
CA ARG A 133 6.76 16.90 9.20
C ARG A 133 6.80 15.38 9.22
N PRO A 134 7.08 14.75 10.37
CA PRO A 134 6.92 13.32 10.51
C PRO A 134 5.43 12.95 10.32
N LEU A 135 5.18 11.83 9.62
CA LEU A 135 3.86 11.21 9.53
C LEU A 135 3.99 9.81 10.16
N GLN A 136 3.46 9.64 11.37
CA GLN A 136 3.61 8.42 12.16
C GLN A 136 2.27 7.73 12.43
N THR A 137 1.21 8.51 12.58
CA THR A 137 -0.15 8.06 12.87
C THR A 137 -1.06 8.32 11.68
N ALA A 138 -2.20 7.64 11.64
CA ALA A 138 -3.25 7.87 10.64
C ALA A 138 -3.67 9.35 10.58
N GLU A 139 -3.84 9.98 11.75
CA GLU A 139 -4.24 11.38 11.87
C GLU A 139 -3.24 12.32 11.19
N ASP A 140 -1.93 12.06 11.30
CA ASP A 140 -0.91 12.88 10.65
C ASP A 140 -1.11 12.94 9.12
N PHE A 141 -1.48 11.81 8.51
CA PHE A 141 -1.79 11.72 7.07
C PHE A 141 -3.10 12.44 6.74
N TYR A 142 -4.15 12.25 7.53
CA TYR A 142 -5.43 12.91 7.34
C TYR A 142 -5.28 14.44 7.40
N GLU A 143 -4.62 14.94 8.44
CA GLU A 143 -4.32 16.36 8.60
C GLU A 143 -3.49 16.89 7.42
N TYR A 144 -2.49 16.14 6.96
CA TYR A 144 -1.64 16.61 5.87
C TYR A 144 -2.44 16.73 4.59
N THR A 145 -3.23 15.71 4.28
CA THR A 145 -4.11 15.71 3.11
C THR A 145 -5.13 16.83 3.19
N ARG A 146 -5.73 17.08 4.36
CA ARG A 146 -6.67 18.19 4.60
C ARG A 146 -6.03 19.55 4.32
N GLU A 147 -4.84 19.81 4.88
CA GLU A 147 -4.09 21.04 4.65
C GLU A 147 -3.59 21.20 3.21
N TYR A 148 -3.28 20.10 2.55
CA TYR A 148 -2.85 20.11 1.16
C TYR A 148 -3.99 20.56 0.26
N ILE A 149 -5.16 19.92 0.41
CA ILE A 149 -6.36 20.20 -0.39
C ILE A 149 -6.88 21.60 -0.15
N SER A 150 -6.81 22.13 1.08
CA SER A 150 -7.26 23.50 1.38
C SER A 150 -6.43 24.60 0.70
N LYS A 151 -5.30 24.24 0.08
CA LYS A 151 -4.37 25.14 -0.63
C LYS A 151 -4.34 24.89 -2.14
N LEU A 152 -5.18 23.99 -2.65
CA LEU A 152 -5.39 23.76 -4.08
C LEU A 152 -6.32 24.83 -4.66
#